data_AF-A0A533RQ69-F1
#
_entry.id   AF-A0A533RQ69-F1
#
_cell.length_a   1.000
_cell.length_b   1.000
_cell.length_c   1.000
_cell.angle_alpha   90.00
_cell.angle_beta   90.00
_cell.angle_gamma   90.00
#
_symmetry.space_group_name_H-M   'P 1'
#
loop_
_entity.id
_entity.type
_entity.pdbx_description
1 polymer ?
#
loop_
_entity_poly.entity_id
_entity_poly.type
_entity_poly.pdbx_seq_one_letter_code
_entity_poly.pdbx_strand_id
1 'polypeptide(L)'
;MHTVSIADSFIDSLARLDPSDVKRAAAFVDKLVRDPSAPGMQPEIVHDAADRTIRSFRVTHDLRSIVHVDGERLLLLYVARHDVAYAWARDRCIECHPVTRELQVVADPSSASRRLAAHGAVVEAARIAGGGGPGTGLFDGVADDALLGLGVPESWLSTIRMVRGADML
;
A
#
# COMPACT_ATOMS: atom_id res chain seq x y z
N MET A 1 -19.73 3.51 18.37
CA MET A 1 -20.09 2.45 17.40
C MET A 1 -19.00 2.48 16.36
N HIS A 2 -18.16 1.46 16.32
CA HIS A 2 -17.01 1.44 15.43
C HIS A 2 -17.47 1.19 13.99
N THR A 3 -16.91 1.92 13.04
CA THR A 3 -17.12 1.62 11.62
C THR A 3 -15.99 0.72 11.16
N VAL A 4 -16.34 -0.44 10.60
CA VAL A 4 -15.37 -1.44 10.16
C VAL A 4 -15.46 -1.59 8.66
N SER A 5 -14.32 -1.47 8.01
CA SER A 5 -14.15 -1.69 6.58
C SER A 5 -13.12 -2.78 6.35
N ILE A 6 -13.25 -3.50 5.24
CA ILE A 6 -12.35 -4.60 4.88
C ILE A 6 -11.83 -4.33 3.47
N ALA A 7 -10.51 -4.26 3.32
CA ALA A 7 -9.88 -4.12 2.02
C ALA A 7 -9.87 -5.47 1.27
N ASP A 8 -9.90 -5.42 -0.06
CA ASP A 8 -9.75 -6.62 -0.89
C ASP A 8 -8.45 -7.37 -0.58
N SER A 9 -7.36 -6.63 -0.33
CA SER A 9 -6.09 -7.22 0.08
C SER A 9 -6.18 -8.02 1.38
N PHE A 10 -7.09 -7.67 2.30
CA PHE A 10 -7.33 -8.44 3.50
C PHE A 10 -7.98 -9.77 3.15
N ILE A 11 -9.03 -9.75 2.32
CA ILE A 11 -9.73 -10.96 1.85
C ILE A 11 -8.77 -11.89 1.12
N ASP A 12 -7.97 -11.36 0.19
CA ASP A 12 -6.98 -12.12 -0.57
C ASP A 12 -5.89 -12.73 0.31
N SER A 13 -5.44 -11.99 1.32
CA SER A 13 -4.43 -12.49 2.27
C SER A 13 -5.00 -13.56 3.19
N LEU A 14 -6.23 -13.39 3.66
CA LEU A 14 -6.94 -14.37 4.48
C LEU A 14 -7.14 -15.69 3.72
N ALA A 15 -7.50 -15.62 2.44
CA ALA A 15 -7.67 -16.79 1.58
C ALA A 15 -6.39 -17.60 1.35
N ARG A 16 -5.21 -17.01 1.58
CA ARG A 16 -3.90 -17.67 1.48
C ARG A 16 -3.45 -18.37 2.76
N LEU A 17 -4.17 -18.20 3.87
CA LEU A 17 -3.85 -18.83 5.14
C LEU A 17 -4.38 -20.26 5.23
N ASP A 18 -3.74 -21.07 6.07
CA ASP A 18 -4.26 -22.38 6.42
C ASP A 18 -5.61 -22.27 7.14
N PRO A 19 -6.51 -23.28 7.05
CA PRO A 19 -7.84 -23.21 7.64
C PRO A 19 -7.86 -22.90 9.15
N SER A 20 -6.82 -23.31 9.88
CA SER A 20 -6.70 -23.00 11.31
C SER A 20 -6.40 -21.51 11.56
N ASP A 21 -5.57 -20.89 10.71
CA ASP A 21 -5.23 -19.49 10.80
C ASP A 21 -6.37 -18.59 10.33
N VAL A 22 -7.14 -19.01 9.32
CA VAL A 22 -8.39 -18.34 8.93
C VAL A 22 -9.36 -18.23 10.11
N LYS A 23 -9.56 -19.33 10.86
CA LYS A 23 -10.43 -19.34 12.06
C LYS A 23 -9.91 -18.40 13.14
N ARG A 24 -8.58 -18.37 13.37
CA ARG A 24 -7.96 -17.48 14.35
C ARG A 24 -8.10 -16.01 13.96
N ALA A 25 -7.87 -15.68 12.69
CA ALA A 25 -8.05 -14.34 12.14
C ALA A 25 -9.50 -13.88 12.23
N ALA A 26 -10.47 -14.72 11.86
CA ALA A 26 -11.89 -14.41 11.99
C ALA A 26 -12.29 -14.14 13.45
N ALA A 27 -11.86 -15.00 14.39
CA ALA A 27 -12.13 -14.81 15.81
C ALA A 27 -11.45 -13.55 16.39
N PHE A 28 -10.28 -13.19 15.88
CA PHE A 28 -9.62 -11.94 16.21
C PHE A 28 -10.43 -10.73 15.71
N VAL A 29 -10.86 -10.74 14.44
CA VAL A 29 -11.68 -9.66 13.87
C VAL A 29 -12.96 -9.50 14.66
N ASP A 30 -13.65 -10.60 14.99
CA ASP A 30 -14.90 -10.58 15.75
C ASP A 30 -14.72 -9.93 17.14
N LYS A 31 -13.57 -10.17 17.79
CA LYS A 31 -13.20 -9.52 19.05
C LYS A 31 -12.87 -8.04 18.87
N LEU A 32 -12.05 -7.72 17.87
CA LEU A 32 -11.63 -6.36 17.58
C LEU A 32 -12.83 -5.46 17.29
N VAL A 33 -13.78 -5.92 16.47
CA VAL A 33 -15.00 -5.19 16.13
C VAL A 33 -15.89 -4.96 17.36
N ARG A 34 -15.95 -5.95 18.25
CA ARG A 34 -16.78 -5.90 19.46
C ARG A 34 -16.21 -4.93 20.49
N ASP A 35 -14.91 -4.98 20.74
CA ASP A 35 -14.22 -4.13 21.70
C ASP A 35 -12.74 -3.95 21.30
N PRO A 36 -12.41 -2.87 20.58
CA PRO A 36 -11.03 -2.55 20.22
C PRO A 36 -10.12 -2.23 21.42
N SER A 37 -10.71 -1.96 22.59
CA SER A 37 -9.96 -1.65 23.82
C SER A 37 -9.71 -2.90 24.67
N ALA A 38 -10.22 -4.06 24.27
CA ALA A 38 -10.10 -5.29 25.03
C ALA A 38 -8.63 -5.70 25.26
N PRO A 39 -8.33 -6.42 26.35
CA PRO A 39 -7.00 -6.99 26.57
C PRO A 39 -6.55 -7.85 25.39
N GLY A 40 -5.35 -7.58 24.86
CA GLY A 40 -4.82 -8.26 23.68
C GLY A 40 -5.19 -7.61 22.34
N MET A 41 -5.98 -6.54 22.34
CA MET A 41 -6.25 -5.68 21.18
C MET A 41 -5.36 -4.42 21.19
N GLN A 42 -4.18 -4.49 21.83
CA GLN A 42 -3.24 -3.37 21.77
C GLN A 42 -2.49 -3.39 20.43
N PRO A 43 -2.61 -2.33 19.61
CA PRO A 43 -1.85 -2.24 18.37
C PRO A 43 -0.36 -1.99 18.63
N GLU A 44 0.47 -2.68 17.88
CA GLU A 44 1.90 -2.42 17.76
C GLU A 44 2.15 -1.41 16.62
N ILE A 45 3.11 -0.51 16.82
CA ILE A 45 3.55 0.40 15.76
C ILE A 45 4.35 -0.40 14.74
N VAL A 46 4.07 -0.17 13.45
CA VAL A 46 4.92 -0.67 12.37
C VAL A 46 6.06 0.32 12.19
N HIS A 47 7.24 -0.03 12.69
CA HIS A 47 8.43 0.79 12.50
C HIS A 47 8.79 0.89 11.01
N ASP A 48 9.23 2.08 10.61
CA ASP A 48 9.61 2.45 9.24
C ASP A 48 8.47 2.37 8.21
N ALA A 49 7.21 2.36 8.67
CA ALA A 49 6.08 2.49 7.76
C ALA A 49 5.98 3.91 7.21
N ALA A 50 5.73 3.99 5.90
CA ALA A 50 5.45 5.26 5.23
C ALA A 50 4.21 5.95 5.84
N ASP A 51 3.20 5.16 6.20
CA ASP A 51 1.97 5.64 6.84
C ASP A 51 1.91 5.29 8.34
N ARG A 52 1.97 6.33 9.17
CA ARG A 52 1.91 6.25 10.63
C ARG A 52 0.53 5.99 11.19
N THR A 53 -0.51 5.82 10.37
CA THR A 53 -1.86 5.41 10.81
C THR A 53 -2.03 3.89 10.77
N ILE A 54 -1.13 3.18 10.07
CA ILE A 54 -1.13 1.73 9.98
C ILE A 54 -0.59 1.12 11.29
N ARG A 55 -1.29 0.12 11.82
CA ARG A 55 -0.96 -0.61 13.03
C ARG A 55 -0.95 -2.10 12.78
N SER A 56 -0.12 -2.80 13.55
CA SER A 56 -0.06 -4.26 13.57
C SER A 56 -0.78 -4.78 14.82
N PHE A 57 -1.77 -5.63 14.64
CA PHE A 57 -2.42 -6.33 15.74
C PHE A 57 -1.95 -7.78 15.78
N ARG A 58 -1.75 -8.28 16.99
CA ARG A 58 -1.38 -9.67 17.24
C ARG A 58 -2.62 -10.57 17.14
N VAL A 59 -2.65 -11.47 16.15
CA VAL A 59 -3.67 -12.52 16.06
C VAL A 59 -3.21 -13.75 16.86
N THR A 60 -1.96 -14.15 16.65
CA THR A 60 -1.25 -15.23 17.37
C THR A 60 0.20 -14.80 17.62
N HIS A 61 1.08 -15.69 18.09
CA HIS A 61 2.51 -15.38 18.19
C HIS A 61 3.14 -15.00 16.84
N ASP A 62 2.63 -15.56 15.76
CA ASP A 62 3.28 -15.61 14.47
C ASP A 62 2.41 -15.08 13.32
N LEU A 63 1.15 -14.72 13.60
CA LEU A 63 0.19 -14.14 12.67
C LEU A 63 -0.19 -12.72 13.12
N ARG A 64 -0.18 -11.78 12.17
CA ARG A 64 -0.51 -10.37 12.38
C ARG A 64 -1.64 -9.93 11.47
N SER A 65 -2.50 -9.06 11.98
CA SER A 65 -3.48 -8.31 11.20
C SER A 65 -3.01 -6.87 11.09
N ILE A 66 -2.83 -6.37 9.88
CA ILE A 66 -2.52 -4.99 9.60
C ILE A 66 -3.83 -4.21 9.47
N VAL A 67 -3.94 -3.13 10.23
CA VAL A 67 -5.17 -2.35 10.38
C VAL A 67 -4.83 -0.87 10.32
N HIS A 68 -5.58 -0.10 9.54
CA HIS A 68 -5.58 1.35 9.65
C HIS A 68 -6.57 1.76 10.74
N VAL A 69 -6.08 2.57 11.68
CA VAL A 69 -6.84 3.03 12.85
C VAL A 69 -6.96 4.55 12.80
N ASP A 70 -8.18 5.04 12.66
CA ASP A 70 -8.52 6.48 12.68
C ASP A 70 -9.75 6.73 13.57
N GLY A 71 -9.48 7.10 14.82
CA GLY A 71 -10.50 7.25 15.86
C GLY A 71 -11.33 5.97 16.02
N GLU A 72 -12.62 6.06 15.69
CA GLU A 72 -13.58 4.95 15.77
C GLU A 72 -13.65 4.10 14.48
N ARG A 73 -12.84 4.43 13.47
CA ARG A 73 -12.81 3.72 12.18
C ARG A 73 -11.67 2.72 12.17
N LEU A 74 -12.00 1.49 11.81
CA LEU A 74 -11.05 0.40 11.65
C LEU A 74 -11.14 -0.12 10.22
N LEU A 75 -10.03 -0.05 9.49
CA LEU A 75 -9.93 -0.64 8.17
C LEU A 75 -8.97 -1.82 8.24
N LEU A 76 -9.50 -3.03 8.06
CA LEU A 76 -8.71 -4.26 7.96
C LEU A 76 -8.01 -4.30 6.60
N LEU A 77 -6.68 -4.31 6.60
CA LEU A 77 -5.87 -4.12 5.40
C LEU A 77 -5.23 -5.41 4.89
N TYR A 78 -4.64 -6.19 5.79
CA TYR A 78 -3.88 -7.38 5.42
C TYR A 78 -3.76 -8.33 6.61
N VAL A 79 -3.67 -9.64 6.38
CA VAL A 79 -3.38 -10.63 7.41
C VAL A 79 -2.34 -11.62 6.92
N ALA A 80 -1.24 -11.75 7.65
CA ALA A 80 -0.14 -12.63 7.25
C ALA A 80 0.75 -12.98 8.44
N ARG A 81 1.72 -13.86 8.17
CA ARG A 81 2.80 -14.18 9.11
C ARG A 81 3.61 -12.92 9.43
N HIS A 82 4.19 -12.88 10.63
CA HIS A 82 4.87 -11.71 11.19
C HIS A 82 5.65 -10.86 10.18
N ASP A 83 6.73 -11.41 9.60
CA ASP A 83 7.64 -10.63 8.76
C ASP A 83 6.99 -10.19 7.45
N VAL A 84 6.14 -11.04 6.88
CA VAL A 84 5.39 -10.74 5.66
C VAL A 84 4.39 -9.60 5.90
N ALA A 85 3.70 -9.61 7.04
CA ALA A 85 2.75 -8.56 7.41
C ALA A 85 3.46 -7.22 7.64
N TYR A 86 4.61 -7.21 8.31
CA TYR A 86 5.39 -5.98 8.53
C TYR A 86 5.99 -5.46 7.22
N ALA A 87 6.53 -6.33 6.37
CA ALA A 87 7.05 -5.93 5.06
C ALA A 87 5.92 -5.30 4.22
N TRP A 88 4.76 -5.94 4.17
CA TRP A 88 3.59 -5.40 3.47
C TRP A 88 3.17 -4.04 4.04
N ALA A 89 3.11 -3.89 5.37
CA ALA A 89 2.66 -2.66 6.01
C ALA A 89 3.64 -1.48 5.82
N ARG A 90 4.95 -1.75 5.72
CA ARG A 90 5.95 -0.69 5.56
C ARG A 90 5.86 0.03 4.22
N ASP A 91 5.54 -0.73 3.18
CA ASP A 91 5.50 -0.26 1.79
C ASP A 91 4.10 0.20 1.36
N ARG A 92 3.20 0.52 2.30
CA ARG A 92 1.80 0.88 2.01
C ARG A 92 1.39 2.18 2.71
N CYS A 93 0.52 2.92 2.04
CA CYS A 93 -0.15 4.11 2.55
C CYS A 93 -1.66 4.02 2.31
N ILE A 94 -2.44 4.65 3.20
CA ILE A 94 -3.87 4.84 3.03
C ILE A 94 -4.13 6.25 2.57
N GLU A 95 -4.71 6.39 1.38
CA GLU A 95 -4.95 7.68 0.75
C GLU A 95 -6.42 7.80 0.32
N CYS A 96 -7.00 8.99 0.47
CA CYS A 96 -8.31 9.29 -0.09
C CYS A 96 -8.10 9.97 -1.44
N HIS A 97 -8.50 9.31 -2.52
CA HIS A 97 -8.25 9.78 -3.86
C HIS A 97 -9.02 11.10 -4.12
N PRO A 98 -8.37 12.18 -4.60
CA PRO A 98 -8.98 13.51 -4.64
C PRO A 98 -10.17 13.62 -5.63
N VAL A 99 -10.09 12.86 -6.74
CA VAL A 99 -11.15 12.82 -7.78
C VAL A 99 -12.20 11.76 -7.51
N THR A 100 -11.84 10.47 -7.45
CA THR A 100 -12.81 9.37 -7.26
C THR A 100 -13.40 9.33 -5.85
N ARG A 101 -12.79 9.99 -4.87
CA ARG A 101 -13.15 9.96 -3.43
C ARG A 101 -13.10 8.57 -2.81
N GLU A 102 -12.41 7.65 -3.47
CA GLU A 102 -12.19 6.30 -2.97
C GLU A 102 -11.07 6.30 -1.92
N LEU A 103 -11.23 5.48 -0.89
CA LEU A 103 -10.17 5.17 0.05
C LEU A 103 -9.31 4.05 -0.54
N GLN A 104 -8.05 4.34 -0.83
CA GLN A 104 -7.15 3.45 -1.54
C GLN A 104 -6.01 2.97 -0.64
N VAL A 105 -5.64 1.70 -0.80
CA VAL A 105 -4.46 1.09 -0.18
C VAL A 105 -3.34 1.09 -1.21
N VAL A 106 -2.54 2.14 -1.23
CA VAL A 106 -1.53 2.37 -2.27
C VAL A 106 -0.15 1.91 -1.80
N ALA A 107 0.70 1.49 -2.73
CA ALA A 107 2.10 1.24 -2.40
C ALA A 107 2.85 2.57 -2.23
N ASP A 108 3.85 2.61 -1.36
CA ASP A 108 4.74 3.76 -1.25
C ASP A 108 5.53 3.93 -2.57
N PRO A 109 5.36 5.06 -3.28
CA PRO A 109 6.03 5.29 -4.56
C PRO A 109 7.56 5.42 -4.41
N SER A 110 8.09 5.64 -3.21
CA SER A 110 9.52 5.92 -2.99
C SER A 110 10.43 4.81 -3.53
N SER A 111 10.05 3.54 -3.36
CA SER A 111 10.81 2.40 -3.88
C SER A 111 10.79 2.34 -5.41
N ALA A 112 9.61 2.55 -6.01
CA ALA A 112 9.43 2.60 -7.46
C ALA A 112 10.20 3.77 -8.09
N SER A 113 10.09 4.97 -7.50
CA SER A 113 10.84 6.17 -7.88
C SER A 113 12.35 5.92 -7.92
N ARG A 114 12.92 5.30 -6.87
CA ARG A 114 14.36 4.99 -6.85
C ARG A 114 14.77 4.05 -7.98
N ARG A 115 13.97 3.02 -8.26
CA ARG A 115 14.25 2.08 -9.37
C ARG A 115 14.17 2.77 -10.73
N LEU A 116 13.14 3.60 -10.94
CA LEU A 116 12.95 4.35 -12.17
C LEU A 116 14.08 5.38 -12.40
N ALA A 117 14.53 6.07 -11.35
CA ALA A 117 15.67 6.98 -11.44
C ALA A 117 16.95 6.26 -11.87
N ALA A 118 17.24 5.11 -11.25
CA ALA A 118 18.43 4.32 -11.57
C ALA A 118 18.40 3.80 -13.01
N HIS A 119 17.27 3.22 -13.44
CA HIS A 119 17.12 2.71 -14.80
C HIS A 119 17.12 3.83 -15.84
N GLY A 120 16.42 4.94 -15.57
CA GLY A 120 16.40 6.12 -16.43
C GLY A 120 17.80 6.71 -16.66
N ALA A 121 18.65 6.76 -15.62
CA ALA A 121 20.03 7.23 -15.76
C ALA A 121 20.87 6.35 -16.69
N VAL A 122 20.69 5.02 -16.63
CA VAL A 122 21.39 4.06 -17.51
C VAL A 122 20.94 4.21 -18.96
N VAL A 123 19.62 4.28 -19.18
CA VAL A 123 19.04 4.43 -20.53
C VAL A 123 19.46 5.76 -21.16
N GLU A 124 19.41 6.84 -20.38
CA GLU A 124 19.79 8.17 -20.84
C GLU A 124 21.28 8.26 -21.22
N ALA A 125 22.16 7.66 -20.41
CA ALA A 125 23.59 7.60 -20.72
C ALA A 125 23.87 6.85 -22.04
N ALA A 126 23.22 5.69 -22.25
CA ALA A 126 23.33 4.93 -23.50
C ALA A 126 22.81 5.72 -24.71
N ARG A 127 21.69 6.43 -24.54
CA ARG A 127 21.06 7.24 -25.59
C ARG A 127 21.91 8.44 -26.00
N ILE A 128 22.52 9.13 -25.03
CA ILE A 128 23.47 10.23 -25.28
C ILE A 128 24.72 9.70 -26.00
N ALA A 129 25.26 8.56 -25.57
CA ALA A 129 26.39 7.92 -26.24
C ALA A 129 26.07 7.53 -27.71
N GLY A 130 24.81 7.20 -28.00
CA GLY A 130 24.30 6.94 -29.34
C GLY A 130 23.86 8.18 -30.13
N GLY A 131 24.09 9.41 -29.63
CA GLY A 131 23.78 10.65 -30.34
C GLY A 131 22.29 11.04 -30.37
N GLY A 132 21.45 10.44 -29.53
CA GLY A 132 20.02 10.82 -29.45
C GLY A 132 19.80 12.16 -28.74
N GLY A 133 18.65 12.79 -28.97
CA GLY A 133 18.14 13.92 -28.17
C GLY A 133 17.34 13.48 -26.95
N PRO A 134 17.01 14.38 -26.00
CA PRO A 134 16.24 14.05 -24.80
C PRO A 134 14.92 13.37 -25.17
N GLY A 135 14.69 12.19 -24.58
CA GLY A 135 13.47 11.42 -24.80
C GLY A 135 12.29 12.03 -24.05
N THR A 136 11.13 12.11 -24.70
CA THR A 136 9.86 12.48 -24.07
C THR A 136 9.38 11.34 -23.16
N GLY A 137 8.89 11.68 -21.96
CA GLY A 137 8.24 10.73 -21.07
C GLY A 137 6.98 10.13 -21.68
N LEU A 138 6.71 8.87 -21.33
CA LEU A 138 5.58 8.11 -21.87
C LEU A 138 4.24 8.79 -21.56
N PHE A 139 4.18 9.51 -20.44
CA PHE A 139 2.96 10.17 -19.97
C PHE A 139 3.01 11.70 -20.11
N ASP A 140 4.07 12.30 -20.65
CA ASP A 140 4.24 13.77 -20.69
C ASP A 140 3.08 14.50 -21.41
N GLY A 141 2.47 13.85 -22.41
CA GLY A 141 1.32 14.39 -23.14
C GLY A 141 -0.04 14.22 -22.44
N VAL A 142 -0.09 13.52 -21.30
CA VAL A 142 -1.33 13.29 -20.53
C VAL A 142 -1.37 14.28 -19.37
N ALA A 143 -2.46 15.02 -19.21
CA ALA A 143 -2.65 15.94 -18.09
C ALA A 143 -2.81 15.18 -16.75
N ASP A 144 -2.37 15.78 -15.63
CA ASP A 144 -2.53 15.16 -14.30
C ASP A 144 -4.00 14.86 -13.98
N ASP A 145 -4.92 15.75 -14.30
CA ASP A 145 -6.37 15.54 -14.10
C ASP A 145 -6.89 14.30 -14.82
N ALA A 146 -6.32 13.97 -16.00
CA ALA A 146 -6.69 12.77 -16.73
C ALA A 146 -6.13 11.51 -16.05
N LEU A 147 -4.91 11.55 -15.52
CA LEU A 147 -4.32 10.45 -14.76
C LEU A 147 -5.10 10.21 -13.46
N LEU A 148 -5.40 11.27 -12.71
CA LEU A 148 -6.24 11.22 -11.52
C LEU A 148 -7.65 10.72 -11.87
N GLY A 149 -8.21 11.14 -13.00
CA GLY A 149 -9.52 10.66 -13.49
C GLY A 149 -9.54 9.15 -13.78
N LEU A 150 -8.39 8.53 -14.05
CA LEU A 150 -8.22 7.09 -14.21
C LEU A 150 -7.97 6.35 -12.89
N GLY A 151 -7.96 7.04 -11.75
CA GLY A 151 -7.74 6.47 -10.42
C GLY A 151 -6.28 6.35 -10.00
N VAL A 152 -5.36 7.01 -10.71
CA VAL A 152 -3.95 7.09 -10.31
C VAL A 152 -3.85 7.88 -8.99
N PRO A 153 -3.24 7.33 -7.93
CA PRO A 153 -3.06 8.08 -6.69
C PRO A 153 -2.23 9.34 -6.91
N GLU A 154 -2.57 10.42 -6.20
CA GLU A 154 -1.85 11.70 -6.31
C GLU A 154 -0.36 11.55 -5.96
N SER A 155 -0.04 10.74 -4.94
CA SER A 155 1.33 10.45 -4.53
C SER A 155 2.16 9.75 -5.63
N TRP A 156 1.51 9.11 -6.60
CA TRP A 156 2.14 8.40 -7.71
C TRP A 156 2.39 9.25 -8.94
N LEU A 157 1.79 10.44 -9.06
CA LEU A 157 1.92 11.28 -10.25
C LEU A 157 3.39 11.56 -10.58
N SER A 158 4.18 12.00 -9.60
CA SER A 158 5.61 12.28 -9.79
C SER A 158 6.40 11.06 -10.27
N THR A 159 6.06 9.86 -9.78
CA THR A 159 6.71 8.61 -10.16
C THR A 159 6.35 8.21 -11.59
N ILE A 160 5.08 8.36 -11.98
CA ILE A 160 4.61 8.09 -13.35
C ILE A 160 5.28 9.03 -14.36
N ARG A 161 5.51 10.29 -13.98
CA ARG A 161 6.28 11.25 -14.80
C ARG A 161 7.74 10.86 -15.02
N MET A 162 8.27 9.83 -14.35
CA MET A 162 9.62 9.30 -14.57
C MET A 162 9.66 8.19 -15.64
N VAL A 163 8.51 7.63 -16.01
CA VAL A 163 8.44 6.53 -16.99
C VAL A 163 8.75 7.07 -18.39
N ARG A 164 9.73 6.46 -19.06
CA ARG A 164 10.18 6.87 -20.41
C ARG A 164 9.88 5.83 -21.49
N GLY A 165 9.57 4.59 -21.11
CA GLY A 165 9.32 3.49 -22.04
C GLY A 165 8.50 2.37 -21.40
N ALA A 166 7.90 1.53 -22.24
CA ALA A 166 7.09 0.40 -21.80
C ALA A 166 7.92 -0.68 -21.08
N ASP A 167 9.24 -0.69 -21.25
CA ASP A 167 10.19 -1.53 -20.51
C ASP A 167 10.32 -1.15 -19.02
N MET A 168 9.80 0.01 -18.63
CA MET A 168 9.86 0.54 -17.27
C MET A 168 8.55 0.34 -16.49
N LEU A 169 7.51 -0.26 -17.10
CA LEU A 169 6.23 -0.62 -16.48
C LEU A 169 6.30 -2.04 -15.91
#